data_AF-A0A1V5PMU4-F1
#
_entry.id   AF-A0A1V5PMU4-F1
#
_cell.length_a   1.000
_cell.length_b   1.000
_cell.length_c   1.000
_cell.angle_alpha   90.00
_cell.angle_beta   90.00
_cell.angle_gamma   90.00
#
_symmetry.space_group_name_H-M   'P 1'
#
loop_
_entity.id
_entity.type
_entity.pdbx_description
1 polymer ?
#
loop_
_entity_poly.entity_id
_entity_poly.type
_entity_poly.pdbx_seq_one_letter_code
_entity_poly.pdbx_strand_id
1 'polypeptide(L)'
;MNNIGNQFIIYDQPRVEQKKIEKPTAASLSEVWEKEATNMLKFYKGTDAKFAPITDEKTVATSKETASKAAEQPLLKEGNTIPQNRADALLEQRNGKILTKEHILKPDHHPFLRKESVKTTDKTGVEIPGAPNYRNVNGVRGTGLPTIEGIRGVLDEAGAKEKKTRWVNLREEPVIYIDGKPHSLRLKNSPIKNLVNDKTNAKDIEAQERELKKEILEEAKRNGGKLLIHDEDEKGNIITKEIKITPESLKTTDEVFKELKKEGYKVEYNRVPITDERPPEKKDFDALTKLLKDDDPDMPVILNCHAGKGRTTTGMVIADLLNHAKRDKFNKSIIRNKSVRKEILEQGDKVESKEKAGELRQILTLIKTLEEFTKGDTRRSPEEVDRAIDELTAILQDKEPGKIITPGESKIKADEAIDRTGHVQNLREASLKELAKVRYGSSEEKEKSMNYLKRYFLLVSYQEYLKDEGQNGFKKPFSEWLDKNKEFQGIFDKVNFMLALGPSGGMKDTAFA
;
A
#
# COMPACT_ATOMS: atom_id res chain seq x y z
N MET A 1 -72.08 45.65 1.43
CA MET A 1 -71.03 46.05 0.47
C MET A 1 -69.74 46.21 1.24
N ASN A 2 -68.75 45.35 1.02
CA ASN A 2 -67.43 45.77 0.51
C ASN A 2 -66.44 44.61 0.51
N ASN A 3 -65.86 44.44 -0.69
CA ASN A 3 -64.89 43.45 -1.10
C ASN A 3 -63.49 44.08 -1.00
N ILE A 4 -62.53 43.28 -0.53
CA ILE A 4 -61.13 43.11 -0.97
C ILE A 4 -60.34 44.36 -1.44
N GLY A 5 -59.17 44.57 -0.82
CA GLY A 5 -58.06 45.34 -1.38
C GLY A 5 -56.72 44.94 -0.76
N ASN A 6 -55.83 44.38 -1.60
CA ASN A 6 -54.43 44.07 -1.30
C ASN A 6 -53.64 45.30 -0.83
N GLN A 7 -52.78 45.14 0.19
CA GLN A 7 -51.67 46.06 0.45
C GLN A 7 -50.37 45.28 0.70
N PHE A 8 -49.47 45.35 -0.27
CA PHE A 8 -48.03 45.16 -0.07
C PHE A 8 -47.41 46.55 0.08
N ILE A 9 -46.57 46.75 1.10
CA ILE A 9 -45.74 47.95 1.26
C ILE A 9 -44.35 47.60 0.74
N ILE A 10 -43.93 48.33 -0.29
CA ILE A 10 -42.58 48.33 -0.89
C ILE A 10 -41.70 49.24 -0.03
N TYR A 11 -40.55 48.74 0.43
CA TYR A 11 -39.45 49.58 0.92
C TYR A 11 -38.33 49.61 -0.11
N ASP A 12 -37.98 50.83 -0.51
CA ASP A 12 -36.96 51.20 -1.48
C ASP A 12 -35.55 50.84 -0.97
N GLN A 13 -34.77 50.11 -1.76
CA GLN A 13 -33.37 49.75 -1.45
C GLN A 13 -32.44 50.47 -2.44
N PRO A 14 -31.34 51.09 -1.98
CA PRO A 14 -30.45 51.86 -2.84
C PRO A 14 -29.71 50.96 -3.84
N ARG A 15 -29.52 51.47 -5.07
CA ARG A 15 -28.73 50.83 -6.13
C ARG A 15 -27.30 50.56 -5.65
N VAL A 16 -26.96 49.28 -5.52
CA VAL A 16 -25.58 48.81 -5.34
C VAL A 16 -24.91 48.75 -6.72
N GLU A 17 -23.83 49.49 -6.89
CA GLU A 17 -22.96 49.38 -8.08
C GLU A 17 -22.45 47.95 -8.25
N GLN A 18 -22.62 47.39 -9.44
CA GLN A 18 -22.05 46.10 -9.81
C GLN A 18 -20.52 46.19 -9.85
N LYS A 19 -19.85 45.82 -8.76
CA LYS A 19 -18.43 45.44 -8.83
C LYS A 19 -18.32 44.20 -9.71
N LYS A 20 -17.53 44.30 -10.79
CA LYS A 20 -17.05 43.17 -11.59
C LYS A 20 -16.47 42.12 -10.63
N ILE A 21 -17.11 40.96 -10.55
CA ILE A 21 -16.55 39.79 -9.88
C ILE A 21 -15.51 39.21 -10.85
N GLU A 22 -14.22 39.42 -10.56
CA GLU A 22 -13.16 38.70 -11.25
C GLU A 22 -13.27 37.21 -10.91
N LYS A 23 -13.25 36.35 -11.95
CA LYS A 23 -13.21 34.90 -11.76
C LYS A 23 -11.89 34.53 -11.07
N PRO A 24 -11.90 33.77 -9.97
CA PRO A 24 -10.67 33.36 -9.31
C PRO A 24 -9.86 32.45 -10.24
N THR A 25 -8.55 32.68 -10.28
CA THR A 25 -7.60 31.82 -11.01
C THR A 25 -7.45 30.49 -10.28
N ALA A 26 -7.15 29.40 -11.01
CA ALA A 26 -7.08 28.04 -10.47
C ALA A 26 -6.12 27.89 -9.26
N ALA A 27 -5.07 28.71 -9.18
CA ALA A 27 -4.14 28.75 -8.04
C ALA A 27 -4.78 29.29 -6.75
N SER A 28 -5.72 30.23 -6.85
CA SER A 28 -6.41 30.81 -5.68
C SER A 28 -7.46 29.87 -5.10
N LEU A 29 -8.04 28.98 -5.92
CA LEU A 29 -8.99 27.97 -5.44
C LEU A 29 -8.25 26.87 -4.68
N SER A 30 -7.09 26.38 -5.14
CA SER A 30 -6.33 25.37 -4.38
C SER A 30 -5.87 25.89 -3.01
N GLU A 31 -5.48 27.16 -2.90
CA GLU A 31 -5.09 27.77 -1.63
C GLU A 31 -6.25 27.93 -0.63
N VAL A 32 -7.46 28.19 -1.12
CA VAL A 32 -8.68 28.26 -0.30
C VAL A 32 -9.05 26.88 0.24
N TRP A 33 -8.99 25.85 -0.61
CA TRP A 33 -9.28 24.46 -0.22
C TRP A 33 -8.17 23.83 0.65
N GLU A 34 -6.90 24.16 0.45
CA GLU A 34 -5.81 23.74 1.36
C GLU A 34 -5.94 24.40 2.73
N LYS A 35 -6.37 25.67 2.79
CA LYS A 35 -6.72 26.34 4.05
C LYS A 35 -7.93 25.71 4.72
N GLU A 36 -8.96 25.31 3.97
CA GLU A 36 -10.13 24.63 4.51
C GLU A 36 -9.82 23.19 4.95
N ALA A 37 -8.98 22.45 4.23
CA ALA A 37 -8.49 21.14 4.66
C ALA A 37 -7.60 21.26 5.92
N THR A 38 -6.79 22.31 6.01
CA THR A 38 -6.01 22.64 7.21
C THR A 38 -6.89 23.11 8.37
N ASN A 39 -7.97 23.84 8.10
CA ASN A 39 -8.93 24.28 9.12
C ASN A 39 -9.83 23.14 9.60
N MET A 40 -10.21 22.22 8.71
CA MET A 40 -10.82 20.94 9.05
C MET A 40 -9.90 20.21 10.03
N LEU A 41 -8.61 20.00 9.68
CA LEU A 41 -7.59 19.42 10.56
C LEU A 41 -7.38 20.17 11.90
N LYS A 42 -7.58 21.50 11.94
CA LYS A 42 -7.49 22.30 13.18
C LYS A 42 -8.74 22.18 14.06
N PHE A 43 -9.92 22.00 13.47
CA PHE A 43 -11.17 21.73 14.18
C PHE A 43 -11.13 20.38 14.93
N TYR A 44 -10.26 19.45 14.50
CA TYR A 44 -10.00 18.17 15.18
C TYR A 44 -9.19 18.27 16.49
N LYS A 45 -8.70 19.45 16.89
CA LYS A 45 -7.95 19.64 18.15
C LYS A 45 -8.79 20.21 19.30
N GLY A 46 -10.04 19.76 19.44
CA GLY A 46 -10.89 20.10 20.58
C GLY A 46 -10.61 19.22 21.81
N THR A 47 -9.84 19.76 22.78
CA THR A 47 -9.79 19.45 24.24
C THR A 47 -9.64 17.96 24.64
N ASP A 48 -8.48 17.37 24.93
CA ASP A 48 -7.39 17.77 25.86
C ASP A 48 -6.01 17.27 25.36
N ALA A 49 -5.35 18.05 24.52
CA ALA A 49 -3.92 17.85 24.24
C ALA A 49 -3.19 19.18 24.42
N LYS A 50 -2.61 19.40 25.60
CA LYS A 50 -1.68 20.50 25.84
C LYS A 50 -0.39 20.24 25.05
N PHE A 51 -0.23 20.94 23.94
CA PHE A 51 1.08 21.17 23.33
C PHE A 51 1.35 22.66 23.33
N ALA A 52 2.33 23.07 24.14
CA ALA A 52 2.88 24.42 24.08
C ALA A 52 3.65 24.58 22.75
N PRO A 53 3.46 25.68 22.01
CA PRO A 53 4.29 25.99 20.86
C PRO A 53 5.68 26.42 21.35
N ILE A 54 6.73 25.73 20.92
CA ILE A 54 8.10 26.25 21.04
C ILE A 54 8.32 27.15 19.83
N THR A 55 8.26 28.46 20.05
CA THR A 55 8.83 29.47 19.16
C THR A 55 10.18 29.89 19.72
N ASP A 56 11.20 29.87 18.88
CA ASP A 56 12.57 30.30 19.20
C ASP A 56 12.60 31.78 19.63
N GLU A 57 13.01 32.04 20.88
CA GLU A 57 13.74 33.26 21.24
C GLU A 57 14.89 32.94 22.21
N LYS A 58 16.09 33.27 21.73
CA LYS A 58 17.38 33.49 22.41
C LYS A 58 17.42 33.24 23.93
N THR A 59 18.18 32.22 24.32
CA THR A 59 19.08 32.31 25.49
C THR A 59 20.36 31.52 25.21
N VAL A 60 21.48 32.24 25.25
CA VAL A 60 22.83 31.68 25.29
C VAL A 60 23.02 31.07 26.67
N ALA A 61 23.15 29.75 26.76
CA ALA A 61 23.74 29.07 27.91
C ALA A 61 24.31 27.71 27.50
N THR A 62 25.63 27.61 27.64
CA THR A 62 26.48 26.43 27.47
C THR A 62 26.02 25.20 28.27
N SER A 63 25.89 24.03 27.64
CA SER A 63 26.40 22.76 28.19
C SER A 63 26.24 21.54 27.27
N LYS A 64 27.42 20.98 26.94
CA LYS A 64 27.80 19.55 26.83
C LYS A 64 27.09 18.64 25.81
N GLU A 65 27.89 18.35 24.78
CA GLU A 65 27.92 17.13 23.97
C GLU A 65 27.49 15.88 24.76
N THR A 66 26.48 15.19 24.24
CA THR A 66 26.43 13.73 24.28
C THR A 66 25.79 13.27 22.98
N ALA A 67 26.65 13.07 21.98
CA ALA A 67 26.28 12.50 20.70
C ALA A 67 25.79 11.06 20.91
N SER A 68 24.48 10.84 20.73
CA SER A 68 23.94 9.51 20.45
C SER A 68 24.41 9.12 19.05
N LYS A 69 25.42 8.26 18.98
CA LYS A 69 25.87 7.60 17.76
C LYS A 69 24.75 6.72 17.22
N ALA A 70 23.94 7.27 16.30
CA ALA A 70 23.23 6.44 15.33
C ALA A 70 24.31 5.64 14.58
N ALA A 71 24.21 4.31 14.63
CA ALA A 71 25.14 3.44 13.94
C ALA A 71 25.08 3.73 12.44
N GLU A 72 26.12 4.36 11.90
CA GLU A 72 26.34 4.46 10.46
C GLU A 72 26.35 3.05 9.89
N GLN A 73 25.30 2.72 9.12
CA GLN A 73 25.35 1.54 8.26
C GLN A 73 26.53 1.71 7.30
N PRO A 74 27.41 0.72 7.13
CA PRO A 74 28.56 0.88 6.26
C PRO A 74 28.07 1.19 4.84
N LEU A 75 28.39 2.39 4.37
CA LEU A 75 28.27 2.80 2.98
C LEU A 75 28.93 1.72 2.11
N LEU A 76 28.44 1.53 0.88
CA LEU A 76 29.15 0.68 -0.11
C LEU A 76 30.63 1.11 -0.10
N LYS A 77 31.59 0.20 -0.36
CA LYS A 77 32.93 0.66 -0.79
C LYS A 77 32.68 1.68 -1.89
N GLU A 78 32.90 2.96 -1.61
CA GLU A 78 32.29 4.05 -2.37
C GLU A 78 32.70 3.91 -3.83
N GLY A 79 31.73 3.55 -4.68
CA GLY A 79 31.94 3.56 -6.11
C GLY A 79 32.29 4.97 -6.53
N ASN A 80 33.27 5.12 -7.43
CA ASN A 80 33.68 6.43 -7.88
C ASN A 80 32.53 7.05 -8.70
N THR A 81 32.09 8.25 -8.32
CA THR A 81 31.18 9.04 -9.16
C THR A 81 31.85 9.32 -10.49
N ILE A 82 31.13 9.13 -11.59
CA ILE A 82 31.65 9.38 -12.94
C ILE A 82 30.88 10.51 -13.65
N PRO A 83 31.52 11.23 -14.59
CA PRO A 83 30.85 12.23 -15.42
C PRO A 83 29.71 11.64 -16.26
N GLN A 84 28.63 12.41 -16.44
CA GLN A 84 27.41 11.96 -17.13
C GLN A 84 27.66 11.51 -18.58
N ASN A 85 28.51 12.21 -19.33
CA ASN A 85 28.86 11.84 -20.71
C ASN A 85 29.53 10.46 -20.80
N ARG A 86 30.38 10.11 -19.82
CA ARG A 86 31.00 8.79 -19.73
C ARG A 86 29.96 7.74 -19.32
N ALA A 87 29.07 8.05 -18.38
CA ALA A 87 27.97 7.16 -18.00
C ALA A 87 27.08 6.84 -19.22
N ASP A 88 26.68 7.85 -19.98
CA ASP A 88 25.85 7.69 -21.18
C ASP A 88 26.54 6.82 -22.23
N ALA A 89 27.83 7.03 -22.49
CA ALA A 89 28.60 6.22 -23.45
C ALA A 89 28.69 4.74 -23.03
N LEU A 90 28.73 4.44 -21.73
CA LEU A 90 28.72 3.07 -21.22
C LEU A 90 27.32 2.45 -21.28
N LEU A 91 26.27 3.23 -21.01
CA LEU A 91 24.88 2.78 -21.14
C LEU A 91 24.53 2.40 -22.58
N GLU A 92 25.01 3.16 -23.58
CA GLU A 92 24.79 2.83 -25.00
C GLU A 92 25.43 1.49 -25.43
N GLN A 93 26.40 0.97 -24.67
CA GLN A 93 27.02 -0.32 -24.92
C GLN A 93 26.25 -1.51 -24.32
N ARG A 94 25.17 -1.23 -23.56
CA ARG A 94 24.30 -2.27 -22.97
C ARG A 94 23.44 -2.91 -24.05
N ASN A 95 23.57 -4.22 -24.13
CA ASN A 95 22.90 -5.08 -25.10
C ASN A 95 22.31 -6.35 -24.45
N GLY A 96 22.12 -6.33 -23.13
CA GLY A 96 21.41 -7.39 -22.41
C GLY A 96 19.93 -7.45 -22.81
N LYS A 97 19.27 -8.56 -22.51
CA LYS A 97 17.82 -8.73 -22.70
C LYS A 97 17.03 -7.99 -21.62
N ILE A 98 17.55 -7.96 -20.40
CA ILE A 98 16.92 -7.29 -19.25
C ILE A 98 17.65 -5.98 -18.95
N LEU A 99 18.97 -6.02 -18.81
CA LEU A 99 19.83 -4.87 -18.61
C LEU A 99 20.14 -4.20 -19.97
N THR A 100 19.13 -3.57 -20.55
CA THR A 100 19.24 -2.83 -21.81
C THR A 100 19.80 -1.42 -21.59
N LYS A 101 20.09 -0.69 -22.67
CA LYS A 101 20.51 0.72 -22.62
C LYS A 101 19.49 1.68 -21.99
N GLU A 102 18.21 1.30 -21.97
CA GLU A 102 17.14 2.07 -21.34
C GLU A 102 17.05 1.83 -19.83
N HIS A 103 17.77 0.83 -19.31
CA HIS A 103 17.69 0.42 -17.93
C HIS A 103 18.89 0.90 -17.13
N ILE A 104 18.61 1.25 -15.88
CA ILE A 104 19.59 1.55 -14.84
C ILE A 104 19.38 0.62 -13.65
N LEU A 105 20.46 0.33 -12.92
CA LEU A 105 20.39 -0.33 -11.62
C LEU A 105 20.49 0.71 -10.52
N LYS A 106 19.52 0.67 -9.61
CA LYS A 106 19.39 1.65 -8.53
C LYS A 106 19.34 0.94 -7.18
N PRO A 107 20.09 1.41 -6.17
CA PRO A 107 19.92 0.97 -4.80
C PRO A 107 18.51 1.29 -4.30
N ASP A 108 17.88 0.31 -3.66
CA ASP A 108 16.56 0.51 -3.04
C ASP A 108 16.65 1.29 -1.73
N HIS A 109 17.83 1.33 -1.11
CA HIS A 109 18.07 2.09 0.12
C HIS A 109 18.51 3.50 -0.24
N HIS A 110 17.54 4.40 -0.37
CA HIS A 110 17.75 5.81 -0.72
C HIS A 110 17.41 6.76 0.44
N PRO A 111 17.87 8.02 0.43
CA PRO A 111 17.74 8.95 1.56
C PRO A 111 16.30 9.16 2.05
N PHE A 112 15.32 9.22 1.13
CA PHE A 112 13.92 9.40 1.51
C PHE A 112 13.38 8.19 2.27
N LEU A 113 13.72 6.96 1.86
CA LEU A 113 13.35 5.74 2.58
C LEU A 113 13.99 5.69 3.97
N ARG A 114 15.23 6.17 4.12
CA ARG A 114 15.88 6.29 5.44
C ARG A 114 15.11 7.23 6.35
N LYS A 115 14.74 8.42 5.86
CA LYS A 115 13.93 9.40 6.61
C LYS A 115 12.55 8.84 6.99
N GLU A 116 11.91 8.06 6.11
CA GLU A 116 10.65 7.39 6.43
C GLU A 116 10.83 6.31 7.51
N SER A 117 11.94 5.56 7.46
CA SER A 117 12.28 4.50 8.42
C SER A 117 12.48 5.03 9.84
N VAL A 118 13.08 6.21 10.00
CA VAL A 118 13.19 6.90 11.30
C VAL A 118 11.80 7.19 11.87
N LYS A 119 10.90 7.77 11.08
CA LYS A 119 9.52 8.05 11.53
C LYS A 119 8.75 6.81 11.94
N THR A 120 8.99 5.69 11.25
CA THR A 120 8.38 4.40 11.61
C THR A 120 8.95 3.91 12.94
N THR A 121 10.26 3.99 13.12
CA THR A 121 10.94 3.62 14.38
C THR A 121 10.43 4.44 15.55
N ASP A 122 10.25 5.75 15.39
CA ASP A 122 9.70 6.64 16.42
C ASP A 122 8.29 6.21 16.87
N LYS A 123 7.50 5.64 15.95
CA LYS A 123 6.14 5.14 16.24
C LYS A 123 6.11 3.73 16.82
N THR A 124 7.01 2.84 16.36
CA THR A 124 7.00 1.42 16.76
C THR A 124 7.88 1.15 17.97
N GLY A 125 8.87 2.01 18.24
CA GLY A 125 9.92 1.79 19.24
C GLY A 125 10.91 0.68 18.85
N VAL A 126 10.88 0.19 17.61
CA VAL A 126 11.72 -0.95 17.16
C VAL A 126 12.45 -0.59 15.87
N GLU A 127 13.77 -0.70 15.90
CA GLU A 127 14.64 -0.59 14.74
C GLU A 127 15.37 -1.90 14.50
N ILE A 128 15.43 -2.33 13.23
CA ILE A 128 16.32 -3.39 12.79
C ILE A 128 17.24 -2.80 11.70
N PRO A 129 18.56 -2.67 11.95
CA PRO A 129 19.48 -2.10 10.99
C PRO A 129 19.39 -2.80 9.62
N GLY A 130 19.30 -2.00 8.56
CA GLY A 130 19.16 -2.52 7.20
C GLY A 130 17.79 -3.11 6.86
N ALA A 131 16.78 -3.03 7.74
CA ALA A 131 15.38 -3.40 7.48
C ALA A 131 14.46 -2.18 7.61
N PRO A 132 14.31 -1.39 6.54
CA PRO A 132 13.59 -0.11 6.59
C PRO A 132 12.11 -0.32 6.94
N ASN A 133 11.51 0.62 7.67
CA ASN A 133 10.09 0.58 8.03
C ASN A 133 9.62 -0.72 8.73
N TYR A 134 10.52 -1.37 9.48
CA TYR A 134 10.18 -2.58 10.23
C TYR A 134 9.09 -2.33 11.27
N ARG A 135 8.15 -3.27 11.39
CA ARG A 135 7.07 -3.26 12.38
C ARG A 135 6.52 -4.66 12.60
N ASN A 136 5.97 -4.92 13.78
CA ASN A 136 5.37 -6.18 14.19
C ASN A 136 4.00 -5.94 14.82
N VAL A 137 2.98 -6.66 14.34
CA VAL A 137 1.59 -6.57 14.79
C VAL A 137 1.08 -8.00 14.99
N ASN A 138 0.94 -8.43 16.23
CA ASN A 138 0.41 -9.76 16.59
C ASN A 138 1.11 -10.94 15.85
N GLY A 139 2.42 -10.84 15.63
CA GLY A 139 3.21 -11.85 14.91
C GLY A 139 3.26 -11.67 13.39
N VAL A 140 2.44 -10.78 12.82
CA VAL A 140 2.52 -10.33 11.43
C VAL A 140 3.48 -9.14 11.35
N ARG A 141 4.56 -9.30 10.60
CA ARG A 141 5.65 -8.34 10.47
C ARG A 141 5.68 -7.72 9.09
N GLY A 142 6.07 -6.46 9.02
CA GLY A 142 6.23 -5.73 7.77
C GLY A 142 7.57 -5.01 7.71
N THR A 143 8.20 -5.01 6.54
CA THR A 143 9.42 -4.23 6.27
C THR A 143 9.44 -3.75 4.81
N GLY A 144 10.19 -2.70 4.51
CA GLY A 144 10.70 -2.44 3.17
C GLY A 144 11.80 -3.44 2.83
N LEU A 145 12.25 -3.45 1.58
CA LEU A 145 13.20 -4.46 1.13
C LEU A 145 14.51 -4.32 1.92
N PRO A 146 14.87 -5.32 2.74
CA PRO A 146 16.02 -5.21 3.62
C PRO A 146 17.34 -5.53 2.88
N THR A 147 18.46 -5.17 3.50
CA THR A 147 19.77 -5.77 3.20
C THR A 147 19.82 -7.23 3.67
N ILE A 148 20.80 -8.02 3.24
CA ILE A 148 20.97 -9.40 3.73
C ILE A 148 21.11 -9.43 5.27
N GLU A 149 21.88 -8.51 5.85
CA GLU A 149 21.99 -8.40 7.32
C GLU A 149 20.66 -7.99 7.96
N GLY A 150 19.91 -7.09 7.31
CA GLY A 150 18.55 -6.75 7.74
C GLY A 150 17.60 -7.95 7.72
N ILE A 151 17.70 -8.84 6.72
CA ILE A 151 16.93 -10.10 6.70
C ILE A 151 17.29 -10.94 7.92
N ARG A 152 18.58 -11.10 8.24
CA ARG A 152 19.02 -11.83 9.44
C ARG A 152 18.43 -11.23 10.71
N GLY A 153 18.55 -9.92 10.89
CA GLY A 153 17.99 -9.23 12.05
C GLY A 153 16.48 -9.42 12.21
N VAL A 154 15.72 -9.36 11.10
CA VAL A 154 14.27 -9.62 11.12
C VAL A 154 13.97 -11.09 11.44
N LEU A 155 14.74 -12.04 10.91
CA LEU A 155 14.58 -13.46 11.19
C LEU A 155 14.94 -13.81 12.64
N ASP A 156 15.97 -13.17 13.20
CA ASP A 156 16.36 -13.32 14.61
C ASP A 156 15.28 -12.76 15.54
N GLU A 157 14.74 -11.57 15.28
CA GLU A 157 13.61 -11.02 16.03
C GLU A 157 12.39 -11.95 15.95
N ALA A 158 12.15 -12.55 14.78
CA ALA A 158 11.07 -13.51 14.59
C ALA A 158 11.31 -14.87 15.26
N GLY A 159 12.49 -15.11 15.84
CA GLY A 159 12.86 -16.38 16.46
C GLY A 159 12.99 -17.52 15.44
N ALA A 160 13.36 -17.20 14.20
CA ALA A 160 13.35 -18.14 13.07
C ALA A 160 14.43 -19.25 13.17
N LYS A 161 15.34 -19.21 14.14
CA LYS A 161 16.21 -20.35 14.47
C LYS A 161 15.42 -21.49 15.10
N GLU A 162 14.43 -21.15 15.92
CA GLU A 162 13.64 -22.13 16.68
C GLU A 162 12.28 -22.39 16.06
N LYS A 163 11.63 -21.35 15.53
CA LYS A 163 10.28 -21.41 14.99
C LYS A 163 10.30 -21.39 13.47
N LYS A 164 9.37 -22.12 12.86
CA LYS A 164 9.11 -21.97 11.42
C LYS A 164 8.63 -20.54 11.20
N THR A 165 9.18 -19.86 10.20
CA THR A 165 8.84 -18.47 9.86
C THR A 165 8.56 -18.38 8.37
N ARG A 166 7.55 -17.62 7.96
CA ARG A 166 7.28 -17.36 6.55
C ARG A 166 7.73 -15.98 6.15
N TRP A 167 8.43 -15.88 5.03
CA TRP A 167 8.80 -14.61 4.41
C TRP A 167 8.09 -14.49 3.06
N VAL A 168 7.24 -13.47 2.89
CA VAL A 168 6.48 -13.21 1.67
C VAL A 168 6.97 -11.91 1.03
N ASN A 169 7.63 -12.02 -0.11
CA ASN A 169 8.00 -10.88 -0.93
C ASN A 169 6.85 -10.53 -1.89
N LEU A 170 6.32 -9.31 -1.76
CA LEU A 170 5.17 -8.82 -2.52
C LEU A 170 5.55 -8.12 -3.83
N ARG A 171 6.82 -8.17 -4.21
CA ARG A 171 7.35 -7.43 -5.37
C ARG A 171 7.15 -8.17 -6.68
N GLU A 172 6.61 -7.45 -7.66
CA GLU A 172 6.59 -7.85 -9.07
C GLU A 172 7.89 -7.49 -9.80
N GLU A 173 8.71 -6.63 -9.21
CA GLU A 173 9.99 -6.21 -9.79
C GLU A 173 11.10 -7.20 -9.43
N PRO A 174 12.03 -7.51 -10.36
CA PRO A 174 13.21 -8.29 -10.05
C PRO A 174 14.15 -7.51 -9.12
N VAL A 175 14.75 -8.22 -8.18
CA VAL A 175 15.67 -7.70 -7.18
C VAL A 175 17.01 -8.45 -7.29
N ILE A 176 18.10 -7.69 -7.23
CA ILE A 176 19.45 -8.25 -7.12
C ILE A 176 20.18 -7.65 -5.93
N TYR A 177 20.91 -8.47 -5.19
CA TYR A 177 21.76 -8.03 -4.08
C TYR A 177 23.19 -7.85 -4.58
N ILE A 178 23.75 -6.67 -4.34
CA ILE A 178 25.15 -6.33 -4.60
C ILE A 178 25.80 -5.97 -3.28
N ASP A 179 26.83 -6.70 -2.86
CA ASP A 179 27.49 -6.56 -1.56
C ASP A 179 26.48 -6.55 -0.39
N GLY A 180 25.50 -7.44 -0.47
CA GLY A 180 24.44 -7.57 0.53
C GLY A 180 23.36 -6.48 0.51
N LYS A 181 23.42 -5.51 -0.41
CA LYS A 181 22.43 -4.43 -0.53
C LYS A 181 21.48 -4.64 -1.73
N PRO A 182 20.18 -4.40 -1.55
CA PRO A 182 19.22 -4.61 -2.62
C PRO A 182 19.26 -3.51 -3.68
N HIS A 183 19.19 -3.93 -4.94
CA HIS A 183 19.12 -3.08 -6.12
C HIS A 183 17.98 -3.55 -7.03
N SER A 184 17.35 -2.59 -7.67
CA SER A 184 16.26 -2.82 -8.62
C SER A 184 16.53 -2.13 -9.95
N LEU A 185 15.96 -2.69 -11.01
CA LEU A 185 15.94 -2.05 -12.32
C LEU A 185 14.96 -0.87 -12.33
N ARG A 186 15.34 0.18 -13.04
CA ARG A 186 14.53 1.38 -13.33
C ARG A 186 14.76 1.79 -14.78
N LEU A 187 13.83 2.55 -15.36
CA LEU A 187 14.08 3.21 -16.64
C LEU A 187 14.96 4.44 -16.43
N LYS A 188 15.90 4.69 -17.34
CA LYS A 188 16.76 5.88 -17.35
C LYS A 188 15.95 7.17 -17.31
N ASN A 189 14.84 7.22 -18.04
CA ASN A 189 13.96 8.39 -18.11
C ASN A 189 12.99 8.52 -16.91
N SER A 190 12.90 7.50 -16.04
CA SER A 190 12.03 7.48 -14.86
C SER A 190 12.75 6.79 -13.69
N PRO A 191 13.89 7.32 -13.23
CA PRO A 191 14.84 6.60 -12.37
C PRO A 191 14.30 6.32 -10.95
N ILE A 192 13.23 7.01 -10.54
CA ILE A 192 12.62 6.88 -9.21
C ILE A 192 11.42 5.92 -9.24
N LYS A 193 10.80 5.70 -10.41
CA LYS A 193 9.57 4.91 -10.54
C LYS A 193 9.89 3.42 -10.64
N ASN A 194 9.20 2.60 -9.84
CA ASN A 194 9.26 1.15 -9.97
C ASN A 194 8.81 0.71 -11.39
N LEU A 195 9.48 -0.31 -11.93
CA LEU A 195 9.03 -0.93 -13.18
C LEU A 195 7.76 -1.71 -12.90
N VAL A 196 6.73 -1.51 -13.73
CA VAL A 196 5.50 -2.29 -13.67
C VAL A 196 5.64 -3.46 -14.64
N ASN A 197 5.53 -4.67 -14.11
CA ASN A 197 5.65 -5.92 -14.87
C ASN A 197 4.28 -6.63 -14.91
N ASP A 198 3.33 -6.04 -15.63
CA ASP A 198 1.96 -6.56 -15.74
C ASP A 198 1.98 -8.06 -16.14
N LYS A 199 1.28 -8.89 -15.35
CA LYS A 199 1.03 -10.33 -15.60
C LYS A 199 2.21 -11.30 -15.39
N THR A 200 3.26 -10.89 -14.68
CA THR A 200 4.41 -11.77 -14.40
C THR A 200 4.17 -12.60 -13.13
N ASN A 201 4.34 -13.92 -13.19
CA ASN A 201 4.24 -14.77 -12.00
C ASN A 201 5.58 -14.85 -11.24
N ALA A 202 5.57 -15.41 -10.03
CA ALA A 202 6.76 -15.52 -9.19
C ALA A 202 7.95 -16.22 -9.88
N LYS A 203 7.71 -17.29 -10.63
CA LYS A 203 8.77 -18.07 -11.30
C LYS A 203 9.43 -17.26 -12.43
N ASP A 204 8.63 -16.48 -13.15
CA ASP A 204 9.12 -15.64 -14.23
C ASP A 204 10.01 -14.51 -13.67
N ILE A 205 9.61 -13.89 -12.55
CA ILE A 205 10.43 -12.87 -11.88
C ILE A 205 11.74 -13.47 -11.37
N GLU A 206 11.71 -14.65 -10.75
CA GLU A 206 12.92 -15.34 -10.33
C GLU A 206 13.83 -15.75 -11.50
N ALA A 207 13.25 -16.07 -12.66
CA ALA A 207 14.01 -16.28 -13.89
C ALA A 207 14.64 -14.99 -14.41
N GLN A 208 13.92 -13.87 -14.34
CA GLN A 208 14.46 -12.54 -14.64
C GLN A 208 15.60 -12.16 -13.69
N GLU A 209 15.51 -12.44 -12.39
CA GLU A 209 16.60 -12.21 -11.43
C GLU A 209 17.85 -13.01 -11.80
N ARG A 210 17.71 -14.27 -12.23
CA ARG A 210 18.83 -15.11 -12.69
C ARG A 210 19.46 -14.61 -13.98
N GLU A 211 18.65 -14.21 -14.98
CA GLU A 211 19.18 -13.66 -16.23
C GLU A 211 19.83 -12.29 -15.99
N LEU A 212 19.24 -11.44 -15.15
CA LEU A 212 19.82 -10.17 -14.74
C LEU A 212 21.18 -10.37 -14.06
N LYS A 213 21.29 -11.34 -13.15
CA LYS A 213 22.57 -11.69 -12.51
C LYS A 213 23.63 -12.04 -13.55
N LYS A 214 23.28 -12.86 -14.55
CA LYS A 214 24.17 -13.26 -15.64
C LYS A 214 24.62 -12.05 -16.47
N GLU A 215 23.68 -11.21 -16.89
CA GLU A 215 23.96 -10.03 -17.71
C GLU A 215 24.85 -9.01 -16.97
N ILE A 216 24.64 -8.82 -15.66
CA ILE A 216 25.50 -7.98 -14.82
C ILE A 216 26.94 -8.51 -14.80
N LEU A 217 27.15 -9.82 -14.66
CA LEU A 217 28.48 -10.41 -14.66
C LEU A 217 29.17 -10.28 -16.02
N GLU A 218 28.42 -10.42 -17.11
CA GLU A 218 28.93 -10.25 -18.47
C GLU A 218 29.28 -8.79 -18.78
N GLU A 219 28.44 -7.82 -18.38
CA GLU A 219 28.76 -6.38 -18.47
C GLU A 219 29.99 -6.05 -17.63
N ALA A 220 30.04 -6.51 -16.38
CA ALA A 220 31.18 -6.28 -15.50
C ALA A 220 32.47 -6.84 -16.11
N LYS A 221 32.46 -8.06 -16.66
CA LYS A 221 33.62 -8.66 -17.33
C LYS A 221 34.11 -7.81 -18.51
N ARG A 222 33.21 -7.29 -19.35
CA ARG A 222 33.55 -6.40 -20.48
C ARG A 222 34.18 -5.09 -19.99
N ASN A 223 33.72 -4.58 -18.86
CA ASN A 223 34.14 -3.29 -18.30
C ASN A 223 35.27 -3.41 -17.27
N GLY A 224 36.07 -4.48 -17.30
CA GLY A 224 37.22 -4.64 -16.39
C GLY A 224 36.82 -4.87 -14.93
N GLY A 225 35.73 -5.60 -14.71
CA GLY A 225 35.16 -5.94 -13.40
C GLY A 225 34.24 -4.86 -12.80
N LYS A 226 33.75 -3.93 -13.62
CA LYS A 226 33.02 -2.73 -13.15
C LYS A 226 31.60 -2.64 -13.71
N LEU A 227 30.69 -2.13 -12.90
CA LEU A 227 29.27 -1.93 -13.25
C LEU A 227 28.84 -0.50 -12.90
N LEU A 228 27.94 0.06 -13.70
CA LEU A 228 27.29 1.33 -13.37
C LEU A 228 26.03 1.11 -12.53
N ILE A 229 25.97 1.80 -11.40
CA ILE A 229 24.78 1.98 -10.57
C ILE A 229 24.40 3.46 -10.51
N HIS A 230 23.13 3.74 -10.24
CA HIS A 230 22.55 5.08 -10.20
C HIS A 230 21.93 5.29 -8.82
N ASP A 231 22.64 6.01 -7.97
CA ASP A 231 22.29 6.26 -6.57
C ASP A 231 21.55 7.60 -6.44
N GLU A 232 20.97 7.87 -5.27
CA GLU A 232 20.36 9.16 -4.92
C GLU A 232 21.24 9.90 -3.90
N ASP A 233 21.53 11.17 -4.18
CA ASP A 233 22.10 12.07 -3.17
C ASP A 233 21.06 12.52 -2.14
N GLU A 234 21.49 13.18 -1.06
CA GLU A 234 20.59 13.67 0.00
C GLU A 234 19.51 14.67 -0.46
N LYS A 235 19.65 15.24 -1.66
CA LYS A 235 18.67 16.11 -2.32
C LYS A 235 17.73 15.35 -3.28
N GLY A 236 17.96 14.06 -3.50
CA GLY A 236 17.20 13.22 -4.43
C GLY A 236 17.70 13.28 -5.88
N ASN A 237 18.86 13.89 -6.15
CA ASN A 237 19.44 13.87 -7.48
C ASN A 237 20.07 12.51 -7.76
N ILE A 238 19.95 12.06 -9.01
CA ILE A 238 20.58 10.81 -9.45
C ILE A 238 22.08 11.02 -9.67
N ILE A 239 22.89 10.19 -9.03
CA ILE A 239 24.35 10.16 -9.18
C ILE A 239 24.78 8.80 -9.72
N THR A 240 25.51 8.79 -10.83
CA THR A 240 26.08 7.57 -11.40
C THR A 240 27.40 7.21 -10.75
N LYS A 241 27.51 5.98 -10.25
CA LYS A 241 28.72 5.44 -9.63
C LYS A 241 29.19 4.18 -10.36
N GLU A 242 30.51 4.04 -10.46
CA GLU A 242 31.16 2.82 -10.96
C GLU A 242 31.58 1.95 -9.78
N ILE A 243 31.01 0.75 -9.67
CA ILE A 243 31.30 -0.21 -8.59
C ILE A 243 32.00 -1.45 -9.15
N LYS A 244 32.81 -2.12 -8.33
CA LYS A 244 33.41 -3.40 -8.69
C LYS A 244 32.42 -4.54 -8.43
N ILE A 245 32.34 -5.49 -9.34
CA ILE A 245 31.49 -6.68 -9.21
C ILE A 245 32.38 -7.92 -9.24
N THR A 246 32.12 -8.84 -8.30
CA THR A 246 32.62 -10.21 -8.35
C THR A 246 31.42 -11.19 -8.33
N PRO A 247 31.61 -12.46 -8.72
CA PRO A 247 30.55 -13.46 -8.62
C PRO A 247 29.98 -13.60 -7.20
N GLU A 248 30.81 -13.43 -6.17
CA GLU A 248 30.45 -13.57 -4.75
C GLU A 248 29.69 -12.35 -4.21
N SER A 249 29.95 -11.16 -4.78
CA SER A 249 29.26 -9.93 -4.39
C SER A 249 27.81 -9.88 -4.87
N LEU A 250 27.41 -10.77 -5.80
CA LEU A 250 26.14 -10.70 -6.51
C LEU A 250 25.23 -11.89 -6.20
N LYS A 251 24.02 -11.63 -5.67
CA LYS A 251 23.06 -12.68 -5.31
C LYS A 251 21.64 -12.34 -5.75
N THR A 252 20.93 -13.33 -6.28
CA THR A 252 19.47 -13.29 -6.46
C THR A 252 18.76 -13.44 -5.11
N THR A 253 17.49 -13.08 -5.04
CA THR A 253 16.72 -13.22 -3.79
C THR A 253 16.65 -14.69 -3.36
N ASP A 254 16.45 -15.62 -4.31
CA ASP A 254 16.42 -17.06 -4.04
C ASP A 254 17.75 -17.60 -3.47
N GLU A 255 18.90 -17.16 -4.01
CA GLU A 255 20.21 -17.52 -3.46
C GLU A 255 20.39 -17.04 -2.02
N VAL A 256 19.96 -15.81 -1.71
CA VAL A 256 20.01 -15.27 -0.34
C VAL A 256 19.21 -16.14 0.63
N PHE A 257 17.95 -16.47 0.31
CA PHE A 257 17.14 -17.31 1.21
C PHE A 257 17.63 -18.77 1.29
N LYS A 258 18.23 -19.31 0.23
CA LYS A 258 18.89 -20.62 0.27
C LYS A 258 20.10 -20.63 1.21
N GLU A 259 20.89 -19.56 1.23
CA GLU A 259 22.00 -19.41 2.17
C GLU A 259 21.51 -19.26 3.60
N LEU A 260 20.49 -18.43 3.84
CA LEU A 260 19.89 -18.27 5.18
C LEU A 260 19.35 -19.60 5.73
N LYS A 261 18.73 -20.44 4.89
CA LYS A 261 18.33 -21.80 5.29
C LYS A 261 19.54 -22.65 5.72
N LYS A 262 20.67 -22.57 4.99
CA LYS A 262 21.91 -23.28 5.36
C LYS A 262 22.53 -22.74 6.66
N GLU A 263 22.33 -21.46 6.96
CA GLU A 263 22.71 -20.85 8.24
C GLU A 263 21.81 -21.30 9.42
N GLY A 264 20.81 -22.15 9.18
CA GLY A 264 19.95 -22.72 10.22
C GLY A 264 18.66 -21.96 10.49
N TYR A 265 18.31 -20.96 9.67
CA TYR A 265 16.99 -20.33 9.76
C TYR A 265 15.90 -21.25 9.19
N LYS A 266 14.84 -21.49 9.96
CA LYS A 266 13.63 -22.22 9.57
C LYS A 266 12.67 -21.32 8.78
N VAL A 267 13.20 -20.57 7.82
CA VAL A 267 12.44 -19.60 7.00
C VAL A 267 11.91 -20.26 5.73
N GLU A 268 10.63 -20.12 5.43
CA GLU A 268 10.06 -20.44 4.11
C GLU A 268 9.86 -19.15 3.32
N TYR A 269 10.61 -19.00 2.24
CA TYR A 269 10.51 -17.86 1.34
C TYR A 269 9.48 -18.13 0.24
N ASN A 270 8.59 -17.17 0.03
CA ASN A 270 7.60 -17.17 -1.03
C ASN A 270 7.52 -15.79 -1.67
N ARG A 271 7.20 -15.75 -2.97
CA ARG A 271 6.91 -14.51 -3.69
C ARG A 271 5.47 -14.50 -4.18
N VAL A 272 4.77 -13.41 -3.90
CA VAL A 272 3.41 -13.12 -4.38
C VAL A 272 3.44 -11.75 -5.05
N PRO A 273 3.69 -11.67 -6.36
CA PRO A 273 3.89 -10.39 -7.02
C PRO A 273 2.59 -9.58 -7.06
N ILE A 274 2.61 -8.42 -6.40
CA ILE A 274 1.51 -7.44 -6.40
C ILE A 274 2.02 -6.18 -7.09
N THR A 275 1.18 -5.62 -7.97
CA THR A 275 1.48 -4.41 -8.71
C THR A 275 1.61 -3.19 -7.80
N ASP A 276 2.65 -2.39 -8.05
CA ASP A 276 2.94 -1.23 -7.22
C ASP A 276 1.89 -0.12 -7.40
N GLU A 277 1.60 0.61 -6.31
CA GLU A 277 0.63 1.72 -6.25
C GLU A 277 -0.83 1.42 -6.69
N ARG A 278 -1.13 0.20 -7.13
CA ARG A 278 -2.48 -0.27 -7.46
C ARG A 278 -3.12 -1.05 -6.31
N PRO A 279 -4.46 -1.17 -6.25
CA PRO A 279 -5.10 -2.13 -5.34
C PRO A 279 -4.70 -3.57 -5.73
N PRO A 280 -4.52 -4.50 -4.77
CA PRO A 280 -4.29 -5.90 -5.10
C PRO A 280 -5.45 -6.48 -5.89
N GLU A 281 -5.13 -7.42 -6.77
CA GLU A 281 -6.12 -8.12 -7.56
C GLU A 281 -6.77 -9.27 -6.78
N LYS A 282 -7.95 -9.72 -7.21
CA LYS A 282 -8.64 -10.91 -6.67
C LYS A 282 -7.68 -12.11 -6.52
N LYS A 283 -6.84 -12.36 -7.52
CA LYS A 283 -5.84 -13.44 -7.53
C LYS A 283 -4.77 -13.27 -6.44
N ASP A 284 -4.48 -12.03 -6.02
CA ASP A 284 -3.46 -11.75 -5.01
C ASP A 284 -3.98 -12.13 -3.61
N PHE A 285 -5.26 -11.85 -3.34
CA PHE A 285 -5.95 -12.35 -2.14
C PHE A 285 -6.02 -13.87 -2.12
N ASP A 286 -6.33 -14.51 -3.26
CA ASP A 286 -6.33 -15.97 -3.37
C ASP A 286 -4.95 -16.56 -3.11
N ALA A 287 -3.90 -15.96 -3.68
CA ALA A 287 -2.53 -16.41 -3.51
C ALA A 287 -2.07 -16.30 -2.05
N LEU A 288 -2.33 -15.16 -1.39
CA LEU A 288 -2.02 -14.96 0.02
C LEU A 288 -2.84 -15.91 0.91
N THR A 289 -4.14 -16.05 0.67
CA THR A 289 -4.99 -16.97 1.44
C THR A 289 -4.53 -18.40 1.29
N LYS A 290 -4.30 -18.86 0.06
CA LYS A 290 -3.83 -20.23 -0.22
C LYS A 290 -2.49 -20.50 0.44
N LEU A 291 -1.59 -19.51 0.45
CA LEU A 291 -0.30 -19.63 1.09
C LEU A 291 -0.47 -19.77 2.60
N LEU A 292 -1.19 -18.84 3.24
CA LEU A 292 -1.22 -18.64 4.70
C LEU A 292 -2.25 -19.47 5.47
N LYS A 293 -3.27 -20.03 4.80
CA LYS A 293 -4.41 -20.67 5.46
C LYS A 293 -4.05 -21.90 6.31
N ASP A 294 -3.01 -22.64 5.92
CA ASP A 294 -2.59 -23.89 6.57
C ASP A 294 -1.46 -23.68 7.59
N ASP A 295 -0.93 -22.46 7.71
CA ASP A 295 0.02 -22.13 8.76
C ASP A 295 -0.67 -22.00 10.12
N ASP A 296 0.06 -22.22 11.20
CA ASP A 296 -0.38 -21.85 12.54
C ASP A 296 -0.64 -20.31 12.61
N PRO A 297 -1.75 -19.82 13.18
CA PRO A 297 -2.00 -18.38 13.34
C PRO A 297 -0.90 -17.61 14.08
N ASP A 298 -0.15 -18.27 14.96
CA ASP A 298 0.92 -17.69 15.77
C ASP A 298 2.30 -17.86 15.10
N MET A 299 2.36 -18.53 13.94
CA MET A 299 3.57 -18.63 13.13
C MET A 299 3.98 -17.23 12.63
N PRO A 300 5.23 -16.79 12.83
CA PRO A 300 5.71 -15.53 12.29
C PRO A 300 5.55 -15.43 10.77
N VAL A 301 4.87 -14.38 10.32
CA VAL A 301 4.73 -14.03 8.90
C VAL A 301 5.38 -12.67 8.68
N ILE A 302 6.35 -12.60 7.79
CA ILE A 302 7.05 -11.36 7.41
C ILE A 302 6.66 -11.02 5.99
N LEU A 303 6.17 -9.81 5.76
CA LEU A 303 5.83 -9.29 4.44
C LEU A 303 6.74 -8.14 4.07
N ASN A 304 7.23 -8.13 2.84
CA ASN A 304 8.01 -7.01 2.33
C ASN A 304 7.60 -6.57 0.93
N CYS A 305 7.81 -5.29 0.62
CA CYS A 305 7.79 -4.75 -0.73
C CYS A 305 9.03 -3.86 -0.93
N HIS A 306 8.99 -2.87 -1.82
CA HIS A 306 10.09 -1.90 -1.97
C HIS A 306 10.27 -1.05 -0.69
N ALA A 307 9.34 -0.14 -0.40
CA ALA A 307 9.45 0.78 0.74
C ALA A 307 8.84 0.25 2.05
N GLY A 308 8.09 -0.86 2.02
CA GLY A 308 7.41 -1.35 3.24
C GLY A 308 6.10 -0.65 3.56
N LYS A 309 5.53 0.05 2.57
CA LYS A 309 4.37 0.96 2.70
C LYS A 309 3.10 0.34 2.10
N GLY A 310 2.74 0.67 0.85
CA GLY A 310 1.45 0.28 0.24
C GLY A 310 1.21 -1.23 0.20
N ARG A 311 2.03 -1.97 -0.57
CA ARG A 311 1.91 -3.44 -0.71
C ARG A 311 2.08 -4.16 0.63
N THR A 312 3.12 -3.83 1.39
CA THR A 312 3.39 -4.44 2.70
C THR A 312 2.25 -4.23 3.69
N THR A 313 1.78 -3.00 3.92
CA THR A 313 0.66 -2.76 4.84
C THR A 313 -0.58 -3.55 4.41
N THR A 314 -0.90 -3.56 3.12
CA THR A 314 -2.06 -4.30 2.62
C THR A 314 -1.94 -5.80 2.86
N GLY A 315 -0.78 -6.38 2.57
CA GLY A 315 -0.52 -7.79 2.86
C GLY A 315 -0.53 -8.10 4.37
N MET A 316 -0.07 -7.17 5.21
CA MET A 316 -0.16 -7.31 6.67
C MET A 316 -1.62 -7.33 7.15
N VAL A 317 -2.48 -6.44 6.63
CA VAL A 317 -3.93 -6.47 6.96
C VAL A 317 -4.54 -7.80 6.55
N ILE A 318 -4.27 -8.29 5.34
CA ILE A 318 -4.78 -9.58 4.85
C ILE A 318 -4.35 -10.72 5.78
N ALA A 319 -3.06 -10.76 6.16
CA ALA A 319 -2.54 -11.79 7.05
C ALA A 319 -3.11 -11.70 8.47
N ASP A 320 -3.26 -10.49 9.03
CA ASP A 320 -3.85 -10.26 10.36
C ASP A 320 -5.32 -10.72 10.40
N LEU A 321 -6.12 -10.31 9.42
CA LEU A 321 -7.53 -10.73 9.31
C LEU A 321 -7.66 -12.25 9.16
N LEU A 322 -6.86 -12.86 8.29
CA LEU A 322 -6.87 -14.31 8.09
C LEU A 322 -6.46 -15.06 9.36
N ASN A 323 -5.44 -14.60 10.08
CA ASN A 323 -5.01 -15.20 11.34
C ASN A 323 -6.10 -15.07 12.42
N HIS A 324 -6.80 -13.94 12.51
CA HIS A 324 -7.97 -13.81 13.38
C HIS A 324 -9.08 -14.80 13.00
N ALA A 325 -9.43 -14.91 11.72
CA ALA A 325 -10.44 -15.88 11.26
C ALA A 325 -10.07 -17.34 11.57
N LYS A 326 -8.78 -17.69 11.45
CA LYS A 326 -8.25 -19.02 11.84
C LYS A 326 -8.37 -19.26 13.34
N ARG A 327 -8.08 -18.27 14.19
CA ARG A 327 -8.23 -18.36 15.66
C ARG A 327 -9.70 -18.53 16.07
N ASP A 328 -10.60 -17.77 15.46
CA ASP A 328 -12.04 -17.88 15.72
C ASP A 328 -12.57 -19.29 15.41
N LYS A 329 -12.08 -19.92 14.33
CA LYS A 329 -12.39 -21.31 13.98
C LYS A 329 -11.88 -22.29 15.04
N PHE A 330 -10.63 -22.11 15.49
CA PHE A 330 -10.02 -22.97 16.51
C PHE A 330 -10.81 -22.89 17.83
N ASN A 331 -11.16 -21.68 18.27
CA ASN A 331 -11.96 -21.45 19.47
C ASN A 331 -13.36 -22.10 19.36
N LYS A 332 -14.04 -21.96 18.22
CA LYS A 332 -15.33 -22.63 17.97
C LYS A 332 -15.22 -24.16 17.92
N SER A 333 -14.08 -24.70 17.49
CA SER A 333 -13.81 -26.15 17.52
C SER A 333 -13.57 -26.67 18.94
N ILE A 334 -12.96 -25.88 19.82
CA ILE A 334 -12.77 -26.21 21.24
C ILE A 334 -14.10 -26.17 22.00
N ILE A 335 -14.90 -25.11 21.80
CA ILE A 335 -16.25 -24.95 22.39
C ILE A 335 -17.22 -26.04 21.91
N ARG A 336 -16.90 -26.71 20.78
CA ARG A 336 -17.65 -27.85 20.25
C ARG A 336 -17.71 -29.06 21.19
N ASN A 337 -16.88 -29.10 22.23
CA ASN A 337 -16.89 -30.12 23.27
C ASN A 337 -17.55 -29.63 24.57
N LYS A 338 -18.58 -30.39 24.98
CA LYS A 338 -19.48 -30.27 26.15
C LYS A 338 -20.71 -29.34 26.01
N SER A 339 -21.82 -30.00 25.65
CA SER A 339 -23.18 -29.81 26.22
C SER A 339 -23.99 -28.53 25.99
N VAL A 340 -23.42 -27.40 25.53
CA VAL A 340 -24.16 -26.11 25.44
C VAL A 340 -24.89 -25.90 24.10
N ARG A 341 -24.98 -26.94 23.25
CA ARG A 341 -25.24 -26.73 21.82
C ARG A 341 -26.70 -26.70 21.37
N LYS A 342 -27.67 -27.07 22.21
CA LYS A 342 -29.05 -27.20 21.75
C LYS A 342 -29.82 -25.86 21.76
N GLU A 343 -29.48 -24.94 22.66
CA GLU A 343 -30.20 -23.67 22.81
C GLU A 343 -29.71 -22.56 21.85
N ILE A 344 -28.43 -22.55 21.47
CA ILE A 344 -27.86 -21.48 20.62
C ILE A 344 -28.20 -21.66 19.13
N LEU A 345 -28.41 -22.89 18.66
CA LEU A 345 -28.68 -23.17 17.24
C LEU A 345 -30.13 -22.91 16.81
N GLU A 346 -31.09 -22.89 17.74
CA GLU A 346 -32.49 -22.65 17.42
C GLU A 346 -32.85 -21.15 17.33
N GLN A 347 -31.93 -20.24 17.73
CA GLN A 347 -32.10 -18.79 17.64
C GLN A 347 -31.28 -18.12 16.52
N GLY A 348 -30.63 -18.89 15.63
CA GLY A 348 -29.81 -18.34 14.55
C GLY A 348 -30.64 -17.60 13.48
N ASP A 349 -30.54 -16.27 13.51
CA ASP A 349 -31.21 -15.29 12.66
C ASP A 349 -31.33 -15.64 11.17
N LYS A 350 -32.57 -15.75 10.69
CA LYS A 350 -32.92 -15.77 9.26
C LYS A 350 -32.93 -14.37 8.61
N VAL A 351 -32.50 -13.33 9.33
CA VAL A 351 -32.62 -11.91 8.90
C VAL A 351 -31.31 -11.34 8.32
N GLU A 352 -30.16 -11.96 8.55
CA GLU A 352 -28.84 -11.32 8.40
C GLU A 352 -28.29 -11.10 6.97
N SER A 353 -28.70 -11.84 5.93
CA SER A 353 -27.98 -11.79 4.63
C SER A 353 -28.26 -10.56 3.77
N LYS A 354 -29.42 -9.90 3.94
CA LYS A 354 -29.80 -8.71 3.15
C LYS A 354 -29.17 -7.41 3.66
N GLU A 355 -28.96 -7.29 4.98
CA GLU A 355 -28.36 -6.11 5.61
C GLU A 355 -26.84 -6.08 5.46
N LYS A 356 -26.14 -7.23 5.61
CA LYS A 356 -24.67 -7.36 5.46
C LYS A 356 -24.13 -6.88 4.11
N ALA A 357 -24.85 -7.18 3.04
CA ALA A 357 -24.53 -6.69 1.71
C ALA A 357 -24.84 -5.19 1.51
N GLY A 358 -25.64 -4.57 2.39
CA GLY A 358 -26.05 -3.16 2.28
C GLY A 358 -24.88 -2.20 2.32
N GLU A 359 -23.98 -2.37 3.30
CA GLU A 359 -22.83 -1.50 3.51
C GLU A 359 -21.79 -1.62 2.40
N LEU A 360 -21.42 -2.86 2.02
CA LEU A 360 -20.52 -3.10 0.88
C LEU A 360 -21.10 -2.52 -0.42
N ARG A 361 -22.41 -2.66 -0.67
CA ARG A 361 -23.08 -2.05 -1.82
C ARG A 361 -23.03 -0.53 -1.78
N GLN A 362 -23.21 0.08 -0.61
CA GLN A 362 -23.11 1.52 -0.45
C GLN A 362 -21.69 2.01 -0.79
N ILE A 363 -20.66 1.46 -0.14
CA ILE A 363 -19.25 1.82 -0.39
C ILE A 363 -18.93 1.67 -1.88
N LEU A 364 -19.29 0.53 -2.48
CA LEU A 364 -19.00 0.27 -3.89
C LEU A 364 -19.74 1.23 -4.84
N THR A 365 -20.97 1.61 -4.50
CA THR A 365 -21.76 2.59 -5.28
C THR A 365 -21.15 3.98 -5.20
N LEU A 366 -20.68 4.41 -4.02
CA LEU A 366 -20.00 5.70 -3.85
C LEU A 366 -18.70 5.73 -4.64
N ILE A 367 -17.87 4.68 -4.52
CA ILE A 367 -16.64 4.51 -5.31
C ILE A 367 -16.94 4.58 -6.81
N LYS A 368 -18.03 3.94 -7.27
CA LYS A 368 -18.42 3.97 -8.67
C LYS A 368 -18.77 5.38 -9.15
N THR A 369 -19.57 6.11 -8.37
CA THR A 369 -19.94 7.50 -8.70
C THR A 369 -18.69 8.36 -8.87
N LEU A 370 -17.72 8.23 -7.94
CA LEU A 370 -16.45 8.95 -8.04
C LEU A 370 -15.62 8.50 -9.24
N GLU A 371 -15.55 7.20 -9.52
CA GLU A 371 -14.74 6.70 -10.63
C GLU A 371 -15.29 7.17 -12.00
N GLU A 372 -16.60 7.09 -12.21
CA GLU A 372 -17.26 7.58 -13.41
C GLU A 372 -16.95 9.08 -13.62
N PHE A 373 -17.01 9.88 -12.56
CA PHE A 373 -16.61 11.29 -12.61
C PHE A 373 -15.13 11.49 -12.96
N THR A 374 -14.22 10.73 -12.33
CA THR A 374 -12.77 10.85 -12.61
C THR A 374 -12.41 10.52 -14.06
N LYS A 375 -13.22 9.69 -14.73
CA LYS A 375 -13.08 9.33 -16.16
C LYS A 375 -13.76 10.33 -17.10
N GLY A 376 -14.37 11.40 -16.59
CA GLY A 376 -15.01 12.43 -17.39
C GLY A 376 -16.43 12.11 -17.81
N ASP A 377 -17.14 11.22 -17.11
CA ASP A 377 -18.56 10.96 -17.37
C ASP A 377 -19.40 12.19 -17.02
N THR A 378 -19.95 12.84 -18.05
CA THR A 378 -20.73 14.08 -17.92
C THR A 378 -22.11 13.88 -17.32
N ARG A 379 -22.55 12.63 -17.10
CA ARG A 379 -23.82 12.31 -16.42
C ARG A 379 -23.75 12.52 -14.92
N ARG A 380 -22.55 12.61 -14.33
CA ARG A 380 -22.36 12.81 -12.89
C ARG A 380 -22.32 14.28 -12.56
N SER A 381 -23.28 14.73 -11.76
CA SER A 381 -23.31 16.14 -11.33
C SER A 381 -22.22 16.39 -10.29
N PRO A 382 -21.58 17.57 -10.30
CA PRO A 382 -20.87 18.17 -9.17
C PRO A 382 -21.39 17.76 -7.78
N GLU A 383 -22.68 17.93 -7.53
CA GLU A 383 -23.33 17.71 -6.25
C GLU A 383 -23.47 16.21 -5.90
N GLU A 384 -23.57 15.32 -6.90
CA GLU A 384 -23.50 13.87 -6.66
C GLU A 384 -22.10 13.44 -6.21
N VAL A 385 -21.05 14.04 -6.79
CA VAL A 385 -19.66 13.78 -6.44
C VAL A 385 -19.35 14.28 -5.04
N ASP A 386 -19.76 15.52 -4.73
CA ASP A 386 -19.53 16.13 -3.43
C ASP A 386 -20.25 15.33 -2.32
N ARG A 387 -21.50 14.90 -2.55
CA ARG A 387 -22.20 13.97 -1.64
C ARG A 387 -21.48 12.63 -1.48
N ALA A 388 -20.97 12.06 -2.56
CA ALA A 388 -20.25 10.79 -2.48
C ALA A 388 -18.93 10.90 -1.71
N ILE A 389 -18.24 12.05 -1.82
CA ILE A 389 -17.06 12.38 -1.01
C ILE A 389 -17.44 12.50 0.46
N ASP A 390 -18.52 13.21 0.79
CA ASP A 390 -18.97 13.40 2.18
C ASP A 390 -19.35 12.05 2.83
N GLU A 391 -20.13 11.22 2.12
CA GLU A 391 -20.52 9.90 2.62
C GLU A 391 -19.31 8.97 2.82
N LEU A 392 -18.38 8.90 1.85
CA LEU A 392 -17.17 8.08 1.99
C LEU A 392 -16.25 8.60 3.11
N THR A 393 -16.13 9.92 3.26
CA THR A 393 -15.36 10.54 4.34
C THR A 393 -15.87 10.06 5.68
N ALA A 394 -17.18 10.03 5.83
CA ALA A 394 -17.82 9.67 7.09
C ALA A 394 -17.71 8.18 7.39
N ILE A 395 -17.90 7.32 6.38
CA ILE A 395 -17.64 5.87 6.45
C ILE A 395 -16.20 5.61 6.90
N LEU A 396 -15.23 6.28 6.29
CA LEU A 396 -13.80 6.12 6.61
C LEU A 396 -13.42 6.68 7.99
N GLN A 397 -14.22 7.57 8.57
CA GLN A 397 -13.99 8.19 9.88
C GLN A 397 -14.80 7.58 11.02
N ASP A 398 -15.65 6.59 10.74
CA ASP A 398 -16.66 6.11 11.67
C ASP A 398 -17.56 7.23 12.21
N LYS A 399 -17.77 8.28 11.40
CA LYS A 399 -18.69 9.37 11.69
C LYS A 399 -19.94 9.14 10.86
N GLU A 400 -21.11 9.27 11.45
CA GLU A 400 -22.36 9.18 10.69
C GLU A 400 -22.80 10.57 10.20
N PRO A 401 -22.94 10.81 8.88
CA PRO A 401 -23.73 11.91 8.38
C PRO A 401 -25.19 11.44 8.36
N GLY A 402 -25.94 11.83 9.39
CA GLY A 402 -27.40 11.94 9.30
C GLY A 402 -28.24 10.65 9.25
N LYS A 403 -27.67 9.44 9.36
CA LYS A 403 -28.43 8.19 9.59
C LYS A 403 -27.63 7.19 10.43
N ILE A 404 -28.29 6.67 11.48
CA ILE A 404 -27.81 5.55 12.30
C ILE A 404 -27.72 4.30 11.43
N ILE A 405 -26.51 4.00 10.97
CA ILE A 405 -26.15 2.70 10.43
C ILE A 405 -24.94 2.28 11.26
N THR A 406 -25.20 1.51 12.32
CA THR A 406 -24.13 0.86 13.07
C THR A 406 -23.22 0.13 12.08
N PRO A 407 -21.91 0.46 12.02
CA PRO A 407 -20.99 -0.16 11.08
C PRO A 407 -21.08 -1.69 11.15
N GLY A 408 -21.08 -2.35 10.01
CA GLY A 408 -21.13 -3.81 9.97
C GLY A 408 -19.91 -4.42 10.67
N GLU A 409 -20.09 -5.58 11.29
CA GLU A 409 -19.01 -6.30 12.00
C GLU A 409 -17.75 -6.47 11.15
N SER A 410 -17.91 -6.73 9.85
CA SER A 410 -16.79 -6.93 8.91
C SER A 410 -16.04 -5.63 8.62
N LYS A 411 -16.72 -4.49 8.53
CA LYS A 411 -16.07 -3.18 8.43
C LYS A 411 -15.26 -2.90 9.68
N ILE A 412 -15.85 -3.05 10.87
CA ILE A 412 -15.17 -2.83 12.15
C ILE A 412 -13.88 -3.66 12.23
N LYS A 413 -13.95 -4.96 11.95
CA LYS A 413 -12.77 -5.84 11.98
C LYS A 413 -11.71 -5.44 10.95
N ALA A 414 -12.11 -5.05 9.74
CA ALA A 414 -11.18 -4.57 8.72
C ALA A 414 -10.50 -3.26 9.12
N ASP A 415 -11.27 -2.31 9.66
CA ASP A 415 -10.79 -1.02 10.13
C ASP A 415 -9.79 -1.18 11.28
N GLU A 416 -10.12 -2.00 12.28
CA GLU A 416 -9.20 -2.30 13.38
C GLU A 416 -7.88 -2.93 12.89
N ALA A 417 -7.93 -3.81 11.89
CA ALA A 417 -6.73 -4.39 11.30
C ALA A 417 -5.91 -3.36 10.50
N ILE A 418 -6.57 -2.45 9.79
CA ILE A 418 -5.94 -1.31 9.12
C ILE A 418 -5.24 -0.42 10.15
N ASP A 419 -5.92 -0.12 11.26
CA ASP A 419 -5.41 0.78 12.29
C ASP A 419 -4.21 0.16 13.01
N ARG A 420 -4.30 -1.13 13.38
CA ARG A 420 -3.18 -1.88 13.96
C ARG A 420 -1.95 -1.93 13.05
N THR A 421 -2.13 -1.93 11.73
CA THR A 421 -1.01 -2.02 10.76
C THR A 421 -0.57 -0.65 10.20
N GLY A 422 -1.18 0.44 10.65
CA GLY A 422 -1.06 1.79 10.09
C GLY A 422 0.22 2.57 10.41
N HIS A 423 1.20 1.98 11.11
CA HIS A 423 2.42 2.65 11.58
C HIS A 423 3.16 3.46 10.49
N VAL A 424 3.36 2.86 9.31
CA VAL A 424 4.00 3.53 8.15
C VAL A 424 2.99 4.37 7.37
N GLN A 425 1.83 3.79 7.09
CA GLN A 425 0.72 4.42 6.39
C GLN A 425 -0.57 3.71 6.81
N ASN A 426 -1.48 4.46 7.42
CA ASN A 426 -2.84 4.00 7.66
C ASN A 426 -3.66 4.17 6.36
N LEU A 427 -4.35 3.10 5.94
CA LEU A 427 -5.11 3.11 4.69
C LEU A 427 -6.32 4.06 4.73
N ARG A 428 -7.04 4.13 5.86
CA ARG A 428 -8.18 5.04 6.02
C ARG A 428 -7.74 6.50 5.96
N GLU A 429 -6.69 6.85 6.70
CA GLU A 429 -6.11 8.20 6.66
C GLU A 429 -5.60 8.59 5.27
N ALA A 430 -4.94 7.65 4.57
CA ALA A 430 -4.47 7.87 3.20
C ALA A 430 -5.64 8.05 2.22
N SER A 431 -6.69 7.23 2.34
CA SER A 431 -7.93 7.38 1.57
C SER A 431 -8.55 8.76 1.78
N LEU A 432 -8.71 9.19 3.03
CA LEU A 432 -9.27 10.51 3.38
C LEU A 432 -8.46 11.66 2.76
N LYS A 433 -7.13 11.59 2.88
CA LYS A 433 -6.24 12.62 2.33
C LYS A 433 -6.36 12.74 0.80
N GLU A 434 -6.42 11.62 0.09
CA GLU A 434 -6.48 11.63 -1.38
C GLU A 434 -7.91 11.81 -1.90
N LEU A 435 -8.95 11.53 -1.10
CA LEU A 435 -10.35 11.73 -1.46
C LEU A 435 -10.66 13.20 -1.78
N ALA A 436 -10.05 14.14 -1.04
CA ALA A 436 -10.16 15.57 -1.28
C ALA A 436 -9.70 16.00 -2.70
N LYS A 437 -8.90 15.17 -3.37
CA LYS A 437 -8.35 15.46 -4.70
C LYS A 437 -9.17 14.89 -5.85
N VAL A 438 -10.21 14.08 -5.58
CA VAL A 438 -11.07 13.52 -6.63
C VAL A 438 -11.70 14.61 -7.51
N ARG A 439 -12.01 15.75 -6.89
CA ARG A 439 -12.67 16.87 -7.53
C ARG A 439 -11.74 17.67 -8.46
N TYR A 440 -10.60 18.08 -7.93
CA TYR A 440 -9.73 19.10 -8.55
C TYR A 440 -8.29 18.65 -8.79
N GLY A 441 -7.93 17.44 -8.37
CA GLY A 441 -6.59 16.89 -8.56
C GLY A 441 -6.26 16.61 -10.02
N SER A 442 -4.98 16.41 -10.29
CA SER A 442 -4.49 15.90 -11.57
C SER A 442 -5.05 14.50 -11.88
N SER A 443 -4.92 14.05 -13.13
CA SER A 443 -5.37 12.68 -13.50
C SER A 443 -4.69 11.60 -12.65
N GLU A 444 -3.41 11.77 -12.33
CA GLU A 444 -2.65 10.84 -11.50
C GLU A 444 -3.13 10.84 -10.04
N GLU A 445 -3.45 12.01 -9.48
CA GLU A 445 -3.99 12.12 -8.13
C GLU A 445 -5.40 11.54 -8.01
N LYS A 446 -6.24 11.73 -9.04
CA LYS A 446 -7.56 11.09 -9.14
C LYS A 446 -7.43 9.57 -9.17
N GLU A 447 -6.54 9.04 -10.01
CA GLU A 447 -6.28 7.60 -10.08
C GLU A 447 -5.78 7.04 -8.75
N LYS A 448 -4.84 7.74 -8.10
CA LYS A 448 -4.30 7.38 -6.79
C LYS A 448 -5.39 7.36 -5.71
N SER A 449 -6.27 8.34 -5.70
CA SER A 449 -7.43 8.39 -4.80
C SER A 449 -8.33 7.17 -5.00
N MET A 450 -8.65 6.85 -6.25
CA MET A 450 -9.44 5.66 -6.57
C MET A 450 -8.74 4.37 -6.15
N ASN A 451 -7.42 4.27 -6.29
CA ASN A 451 -6.65 3.10 -5.86
C ASN A 451 -6.75 2.88 -4.35
N TYR A 452 -6.72 3.92 -3.53
CA TYR A 452 -6.89 3.80 -2.08
C TYR A 452 -8.31 3.36 -1.69
N LEU A 453 -9.34 3.98 -2.26
CA LEU A 453 -10.73 3.61 -2.00
C LEU A 453 -11.04 2.18 -2.41
N LYS A 454 -10.57 1.74 -3.58
CA LYS A 454 -10.73 0.36 -4.04
C LYS A 454 -10.04 -0.63 -3.11
N ARG A 455 -8.84 -0.28 -2.63
CA ARG A 455 -8.08 -1.11 -1.68
C ARG A 455 -8.82 -1.26 -0.35
N TYR A 456 -9.41 -0.17 0.15
CA TYR A 456 -10.25 -0.19 1.35
C TYR A 456 -11.44 -1.13 1.18
N PHE A 457 -12.22 -0.93 0.12
CA PHE A 457 -13.39 -1.75 -0.19
C PHE A 457 -13.04 -3.25 -0.29
N LEU A 458 -11.93 -3.59 -0.94
CA LEU A 458 -11.49 -5.00 -1.10
C LEU A 458 -11.14 -5.64 0.25
N LEU A 459 -10.56 -4.90 1.20
CA LEU A 459 -10.24 -5.43 2.53
C LEU A 459 -11.50 -5.68 3.36
N VAL A 460 -12.48 -4.77 3.31
CA VAL A 460 -13.79 -4.98 3.95
C VAL A 460 -14.50 -6.19 3.33
N SER A 461 -14.47 -6.31 2.00
CA SER A 461 -15.03 -7.46 1.28
C SER A 461 -14.32 -8.77 1.63
N TYR A 462 -12.99 -8.73 1.79
CA TYR A 462 -12.19 -9.88 2.19
C TYR A 462 -12.54 -10.35 3.60
N GLN A 463 -12.79 -9.42 4.52
CA GLN A 463 -13.24 -9.78 5.88
C GLN A 463 -14.61 -10.48 5.87
N GLU A 464 -15.54 -10.06 5.01
CA GLU A 464 -16.82 -10.76 4.84
C GLU A 464 -16.62 -12.18 4.26
N TYR A 465 -15.74 -12.32 3.27
CA TYR A 465 -15.32 -13.63 2.77
C TYR A 465 -14.75 -14.53 3.86
N LEU A 466 -13.89 -14.01 4.75
CA LEU A 466 -13.31 -14.78 5.84
C LEU A 466 -14.38 -15.27 6.83
N LYS A 467 -15.42 -14.48 7.06
CA LYS A 467 -16.58 -14.85 7.88
C LYS A 467 -17.35 -16.02 7.26
N ASP A 468 -17.59 -15.96 5.95
CA ASP A 468 -18.32 -16.99 5.20
C ASP A 468 -17.52 -18.30 5.06
N GLU A 469 -16.27 -18.21 4.62
CA GLU A 469 -15.45 -19.38 4.25
C GLU A 469 -14.56 -19.91 5.37
N GLY A 470 -14.48 -19.20 6.51
CA GLY A 470 -13.65 -19.60 7.66
C GLY A 470 -14.00 -21.00 8.17
N GLN A 471 -15.29 -21.32 8.32
CA GLN A 471 -15.72 -22.65 8.76
C GLN A 471 -15.43 -23.74 7.71
N ASN A 472 -15.48 -23.38 6.43
CA ASN A 472 -15.18 -24.27 5.32
C ASN A 472 -13.68 -24.50 5.11
N GLY A 473 -12.82 -23.76 5.84
CA GLY A 473 -11.37 -23.84 5.69
C GLY A 473 -10.87 -23.20 4.41
N PHE A 474 -11.56 -22.15 3.94
CA PHE A 474 -11.16 -21.40 2.75
C PHE A 474 -11.01 -22.31 1.53
N LYS A 475 -12.02 -23.18 1.32
CA LYS A 475 -12.07 -24.12 0.19
C LYS A 475 -12.40 -23.36 -1.09
N LYS A 476 -13.36 -22.44 -1.01
CA LYS A 476 -13.69 -21.54 -2.09
C LYS A 476 -12.70 -20.36 -2.07
N PRO A 477 -12.06 -20.01 -3.20
CA PRO A 477 -11.21 -18.82 -3.27
C PRO A 477 -12.01 -17.52 -3.08
N PHE A 478 -11.33 -16.45 -2.65
CA PHE A 478 -11.92 -15.12 -2.53
C PHE A 478 -12.44 -14.62 -3.87
N SER A 479 -11.72 -14.87 -4.96
CA SER A 479 -12.16 -14.50 -6.31
C SER A 479 -13.52 -15.08 -6.66
N GLU A 480 -13.68 -16.40 -6.49
CA GLU A 480 -14.94 -17.11 -6.74
C GLU A 480 -16.05 -16.67 -5.77
N TRP A 481 -15.69 -16.35 -4.53
CA TRP A 481 -16.65 -15.82 -3.56
C TRP A 481 -17.18 -14.46 -4.00
N LEU A 482 -16.29 -13.53 -4.32
CA LEU A 482 -16.62 -12.18 -4.74
C LEU A 482 -17.45 -12.19 -6.03
N ASP A 483 -17.10 -13.07 -6.98
CA ASP A 483 -17.83 -13.21 -8.24
C ASP A 483 -19.23 -13.79 -8.06
N LYS A 484 -19.44 -14.76 -7.16
CA LYS A 484 -20.77 -15.35 -6.96
C LYS A 484 -21.74 -14.43 -6.22
N ASN A 485 -21.25 -13.39 -5.56
CA ASN A 485 -22.08 -12.35 -4.97
C ASN A 485 -22.61 -11.44 -6.10
N LYS A 486 -23.65 -11.93 -6.80
CA LYS A 486 -24.29 -11.30 -7.99
C LYS A 486 -24.65 -9.83 -7.80
N GLU A 487 -24.89 -9.42 -6.57
CA GLU A 487 -25.17 -8.05 -6.17
C GLU A 487 -24.01 -7.07 -6.39
N PHE A 488 -22.77 -7.56 -6.39
CA PHE A 488 -21.59 -6.74 -6.68
C PHE A 488 -21.15 -6.83 -8.14
N GLN A 489 -21.46 -7.92 -8.86
CA GLN A 489 -21.04 -8.13 -10.25
C GLN A 489 -21.37 -6.94 -11.17
N GLY A 490 -22.63 -6.50 -11.20
CA GLY A 490 -23.05 -5.38 -12.06
C GLY A 490 -22.45 -4.01 -11.70
N ILE A 491 -21.89 -3.87 -10.49
CA ILE A 491 -21.18 -2.67 -10.05
C ILE A 491 -19.68 -2.81 -10.39
N PHE A 492 -19.08 -3.99 -10.18
CA PHE A 492 -17.70 -4.30 -10.55
C PHE A 492 -17.40 -4.27 -12.04
N ASP A 493 -18.38 -4.59 -12.90
CA ASP A 493 -18.18 -4.54 -14.35
C ASP A 493 -18.10 -3.09 -14.88
N LYS A 494 -18.70 -2.14 -14.15
CA LYS A 494 -18.79 -0.72 -14.53
C LYS A 494 -17.71 0.13 -13.89
N VAL A 495 -17.33 -0.21 -12.66
CA VAL A 495 -16.10 0.29 -12.07
C VAL A 495 -14.95 -0.42 -12.79
N ASN A 496 -13.86 0.22 -13.20
CA ASN A 496 -12.70 -0.48 -13.80
C ASN A 496 -11.95 -1.32 -12.74
N PHE A 497 -12.66 -1.92 -11.79
CA PHE A 497 -12.21 -3.04 -11.01
C PHE A 497 -11.76 -4.17 -11.94
N MET A 498 -12.37 -4.39 -13.12
CA MET A 498 -11.91 -5.42 -14.08
C MET A 498 -10.40 -5.38 -14.41
N LEU A 499 -9.76 -4.20 -14.48
CA LEU A 499 -8.31 -4.08 -14.69
C LEU A 499 -7.47 -4.48 -13.46
N ALA A 500 -8.08 -4.44 -12.27
CA ALA A 500 -7.54 -4.95 -11.01
C ALA A 500 -8.21 -6.29 -10.60
N LEU A 501 -8.92 -6.99 -11.47
CA LEU A 501 -9.65 -8.20 -11.12
C LEU A 501 -9.27 -9.42 -11.97
N GLY A 502 -8.27 -9.28 -12.84
CA GLY A 502 -7.88 -10.30 -13.82
C GLY A 502 -9.00 -10.65 -14.81
N PRO A 503 -8.68 -11.21 -15.99
CA PRO A 503 -9.72 -11.75 -16.86
C PRO A 503 -10.38 -12.94 -16.16
N SER A 504 -11.70 -12.86 -15.95
CA SER A 504 -12.52 -14.03 -15.67
C SER A 504 -12.36 -15.00 -16.84
N GLY A 505 -11.99 -16.24 -16.53
CA GLY A 505 -11.81 -17.28 -17.54
C GLY A 505 -13.07 -17.46 -18.38
N GLY A 506 -12.98 -17.06 -19.65
CA GLY A 506 -13.96 -17.30 -20.69
C GLY A 506 -13.22 -17.37 -22.03
N MET A 507 -13.27 -18.54 -22.66
CA MET A 507 -12.70 -18.80 -23.99
C MET A 507 -13.24 -17.86 -25.07
N LYS A 508 -12.43 -17.72 -26.15
CA LYS A 508 -12.71 -17.22 -27.52
C LYS A 508 -12.49 -15.70 -27.70
N ASP A 509 -11.76 -15.20 -28.70
CA ASP A 509 -11.31 -15.76 -29.97
C ASP A 509 -9.91 -15.26 -30.37
N THR A 510 -9.24 -16.13 -31.10
CA THR A 510 -8.07 -15.87 -31.95
C THR A 510 -8.33 -14.78 -32.98
N ALA A 511 -7.45 -13.78 -33.08
CA ALA A 511 -7.11 -13.14 -34.35
C ALA A 511 -5.81 -12.34 -34.18
N PHE A 512 -4.68 -12.97 -34.54
CA PHE A 512 -3.49 -12.25 -34.98
C PHE A 512 -3.69 -11.87 -36.45
N ALA A 513 -3.45 -10.61 -36.77
CA ALA A 513 -2.97 -10.15 -38.06
C ALA A 513 -1.81 -9.19 -37.80
#